data_AF-A0A835HUR2-F1
#
_entry.id   AF-A0A835HUR2-F1
#
_cell.length_a   1.000
_cell.length_b   1.000
_cell.length_c   1.000
_cell.angle_alpha   90.00
_cell.angle_beta   90.00
_cell.angle_gamma   90.00
#
_symmetry.space_group_name_H-M   'P 1'
#
loop_
_entity.id
_entity.type
_entity.pdbx_description
1 polymer ?
#
loop_
_entity_poly.entity_id
_entity_poly.type
_entity_poly.pdbx_seq_one_letter_code
_entity_poly.pdbx_strand_id
1 'polypeptide(L)'
;MKDLKASVRNHARPEGCMAECNLAEESVTFFSEHMKRVDINNDQPSINEDYNDESTKSSILEGKPLLKGTIITLTRDMVEAAHRCILFNFEEVQPYIERHKTMLIRKEPRLGRNEGALGAKHAETFNEWFKLEVKKQREYGGFKVRINSLVDTAKKVPKEGWTMQDGTPWSGNNVRDHPGMI
;
A
#
# COMPACT_ATOMS: atom_id res chain seq x y z
N MET A 1 16.69 41.07 -46.13
CA MET A 1 18.10 41.01 -45.67
C MET A 1 18.14 41.80 -44.36
N LYS A 2 18.41 41.17 -43.21
CA LYS A 2 18.35 41.86 -41.91
C LYS A 2 19.58 42.77 -41.80
N ASP A 3 19.38 44.05 -41.51
CA ASP A 3 20.48 44.99 -41.28
C ASP A 3 21.20 44.65 -39.97
N LEU A 4 22.30 43.91 -40.07
CA LEU A 4 23.11 43.48 -38.92
C LEU A 4 23.58 44.65 -38.04
N LYS A 5 23.74 45.85 -38.64
CA LYS A 5 24.07 47.08 -37.92
C LYS A 5 23.02 47.49 -36.89
N ALA A 6 21.74 47.18 -37.10
CA ALA A 6 20.66 47.56 -36.17
C ALA A 6 20.62 46.67 -34.91
N SER A 7 21.30 45.52 -34.93
CA SER A 7 21.34 44.53 -33.84
C SER A 7 22.41 44.85 -32.78
N VAL A 8 23.36 45.74 -33.09
CA VAL A 8 24.46 46.11 -32.19
C VAL A 8 23.98 47.15 -31.18
N ARG A 9 23.53 46.71 -30.00
CA ARG A 9 23.17 47.57 -28.86
C ARG A 9 24.37 48.03 -28.03
N ASN A 10 25.50 47.32 -28.10
CA ASN A 10 26.75 47.69 -27.45
C ASN A 10 27.93 47.65 -28.43
N HIS A 11 28.47 48.82 -28.75
CA HIS A 11 29.55 48.98 -29.73
C HIS A 11 30.94 48.59 -29.20
N ALA A 12 31.09 48.39 -27.88
CA ALA A 12 32.34 47.90 -27.28
C ALA A 12 32.55 46.39 -27.48
N ARG A 13 31.47 45.63 -27.78
CA ARG A 13 31.49 44.18 -28.07
C ARG A 13 30.43 43.83 -29.13
N PRO A 14 30.60 44.28 -30.37
CA PRO A 14 29.57 44.20 -31.40
C PRO A 14 29.19 42.75 -31.75
N GLU A 15 30.16 41.84 -31.80
CA GLU A 15 29.96 40.42 -32.13
C GLU A 15 29.10 39.69 -31.09
N GLY A 16 29.41 39.89 -29.80
CA GLY A 16 28.63 39.30 -28.70
C GLY A 16 27.19 39.81 -28.67
N CYS A 17 27.00 41.12 -28.92
CA CYS A 17 25.67 41.71 -28.97
C CYS A 17 24.84 41.18 -30.15
N MET A 18 25.46 40.99 -31.32
CA MET A 18 24.79 40.39 -32.48
C MET A 18 24.41 38.93 -32.22
N ALA A 19 25.30 38.15 -31.58
CA ALA A 19 25.04 36.76 -31.23
C ALA A 19 23.88 36.63 -30.23
N GLU A 20 23.82 37.49 -29.21
CA GLU A 20 22.76 37.50 -28.20
C GLU A 20 21.40 37.86 -28.81
N CYS A 21 21.35 38.90 -29.65
CA CYS A 21 20.11 39.26 -30.35
C CYS A 21 19.64 38.15 -31.30
N ASN A 22 20.55 37.47 -32.00
CA ASN A 22 20.18 36.34 -32.86
C ASN A 22 19.65 35.16 -32.04
N LEU A 23 20.31 34.83 -30.92
CA LEU A 23 19.86 33.78 -30.01
C LEU A 23 18.48 34.07 -29.43
N ALA A 24 18.22 35.31 -29.01
CA ALA A 24 16.92 35.73 -28.49
C ALA A 24 15.83 35.62 -29.56
N GLU A 25 16.12 36.04 -30.80
CA GLU A 25 15.16 35.98 -31.91
C GLU A 25 14.86 34.54 -32.33
N GLU A 26 15.88 33.68 -32.43
CA GLU A 26 15.72 32.25 -32.71
C GLU A 26 14.96 31.54 -31.60
N SER A 27 15.23 31.89 -30.33
CA SER A 27 14.52 31.32 -29.18
C SER A 27 13.03 31.64 -29.23
N VAL A 28 12.66 32.92 -29.44
CA VAL A 28 11.25 33.33 -29.52
C VAL A 28 10.55 32.68 -30.72
N THR A 29 11.24 32.59 -31.87
CA THR A 29 10.71 31.93 -33.06
C THR A 29 10.47 30.45 -32.81
N PHE A 30 11.45 29.75 -32.23
CA PHE A 30 11.38 28.35 -31.84
C PHE A 30 10.22 28.08 -30.87
N PHE A 31 10.08 28.87 -29.80
CA PHE A 31 8.98 28.70 -28.85
C PHE A 31 7.63 28.98 -29.50
N SER A 32 7.52 29.98 -30.38
CA SER A 32 6.26 30.25 -31.09
C SER A 32 5.84 29.10 -32.00
N GLU A 33 6.79 28.47 -32.71
CA GLU A 33 6.52 27.31 -33.56
C GLU A 33 6.25 26.05 -32.73
N HIS A 34 6.98 25.86 -31.64
CA HIS A 34 6.80 24.72 -30.75
C HIS A 34 5.41 24.75 -30.09
N MET A 35 4.99 25.90 -29.55
CA MET A 35 3.65 26.05 -28.97
C MET A 35 2.56 25.81 -30.02
N LYS A 36 2.73 26.31 -31.26
CA LYS A 36 1.81 25.99 -32.36
C LYS A 36 1.79 24.50 -32.70
N ARG A 37 2.93 23.80 -32.70
CA ARG A 37 2.98 22.34 -32.93
C ARG A 37 2.36 21.55 -31.78
N VAL A 38 2.51 22.01 -30.54
CA VAL A 38 1.85 21.42 -29.38
C VAL A 38 0.34 21.59 -29.51
N ASP A 39 -0.16 22.76 -29.92
CA ASP A 39 -1.58 22.99 -30.18
C ASP A 39 -2.11 22.10 -31.34
N ILE A 40 -1.36 21.96 -32.45
CA ILE A 40 -1.74 21.10 -33.59
C ILE A 40 -1.73 19.61 -33.21
N ASN A 41 -0.75 19.16 -32.41
CA ASN A 41 -0.68 17.78 -31.95
C ASN A 41 -1.68 17.46 -30.82
N ASN A 42 -2.32 18.48 -30.25
CA ASN A 42 -3.39 18.34 -29.27
C ASN A 42 -4.78 18.14 -29.92
N ASP A 43 -4.85 17.93 -31.24
CA ASP A 43 -6.03 17.36 -31.91
C ASP A 43 -6.24 15.86 -31.55
N GLN A 44 -5.41 15.28 -30.68
CA GLN A 44 -5.86 14.13 -29.91
C GLN A 44 -7.00 14.58 -28.99
N PRO A 45 -8.18 13.94 -29.06
CA PRO A 45 -9.28 14.30 -28.18
C PRO A 45 -8.75 14.26 -26.76
N SER A 46 -8.91 15.38 -26.06
CA SER A 46 -8.56 15.42 -24.66
C SER A 46 -9.32 14.27 -23.99
N ILE A 47 -8.70 13.57 -23.03
CA ILE A 47 -9.37 12.53 -22.22
C ILE A 47 -10.64 13.08 -21.50
N ASN A 48 -10.90 14.39 -21.61
CA ASN A 48 -11.99 15.12 -20.97
C ASN A 48 -13.03 15.67 -21.96
N GLU A 49 -13.15 15.12 -23.17
CA GLU A 49 -14.31 15.43 -24.03
C GLU A 49 -15.54 14.67 -23.55
N ASP A 50 -16.24 15.23 -22.56
CA ASP A 50 -17.59 14.77 -22.25
C ASP A 50 -18.57 15.90 -21.84
N TYR A 51 -18.13 17.17 -21.83
CA TYR A 51 -19.06 18.29 -21.59
C TYR A 51 -18.78 19.46 -22.52
N ASN A 52 -19.74 19.66 -23.42
CA ASN A 52 -19.84 20.78 -24.35
C ASN A 52 -20.29 22.03 -23.56
N ASP A 53 -19.35 22.88 -23.16
CA ASP A 53 -19.66 24.27 -22.79
C ASP A 53 -18.66 25.23 -23.44
N GLU A 54 -19.07 25.74 -24.60
CA GLU A 54 -18.35 26.64 -25.48
C GLU A 54 -18.31 28.07 -24.92
N SER A 55 -17.81 28.22 -23.69
CA SER A 55 -17.70 29.53 -23.02
C SER A 55 -16.37 29.71 -22.26
N THR A 56 -15.63 28.64 -21.98
CA THR A 56 -14.39 28.74 -21.19
C THR A 56 -13.14 28.65 -22.06
N LYS A 57 -13.09 29.44 -23.13
CA LYS A 57 -11.88 29.60 -23.95
C LYS A 57 -11.21 30.95 -23.68
N SER A 58 -10.84 31.22 -22.43
CA SER A 58 -9.84 32.23 -22.09
C SER A 58 -9.59 32.24 -20.58
N SER A 59 -8.57 31.52 -20.12
CA SER A 59 -7.63 31.96 -19.07
C SER A 59 -6.77 30.78 -18.64
N ILE A 60 -5.50 30.80 -19.02
CA ILE A 60 -4.49 29.79 -18.66
C ILE A 60 -4.14 29.83 -17.15
N LEU A 61 -4.65 30.84 -16.41
CA LEU A 61 -4.32 31.09 -15.01
C LEU A 61 -5.42 30.68 -14.01
N GLU A 62 -6.59 30.25 -14.48
CA GLU A 62 -7.62 29.68 -13.60
C GLU A 62 -7.44 28.17 -13.55
N GLY A 63 -6.74 27.69 -12.51
CA GLY A 63 -6.79 26.29 -12.16
C GLY A 63 -8.25 25.86 -11.99
N LYS A 64 -8.63 24.71 -12.56
CA LYS A 64 -9.98 24.16 -12.43
C LYS A 64 -10.36 24.16 -10.94
N PRO A 65 -11.51 24.73 -10.54
CA PRO A 65 -12.00 24.55 -9.18
C PRO A 65 -12.09 23.04 -8.92
N LEU A 66 -11.64 22.59 -7.73
CA LEU A 66 -11.85 21.21 -7.31
C LEU A 66 -13.35 20.93 -7.44
N LEU A 67 -13.68 19.96 -8.30
CA LEU A 67 -15.05 19.57 -8.63
C LEU A 67 -15.94 19.57 -7.39
N LYS A 68 -17.17 20.08 -7.53
CA LYS A 68 -18.23 19.99 -6.51
C LYS A 68 -18.28 18.54 -6.02
N GLY A 69 -17.95 18.32 -4.74
CA GLY A 69 -17.68 16.98 -4.21
C GLY A 69 -18.82 16.00 -4.52
N THR A 70 -18.51 14.96 -5.29
CA THR A 70 -19.44 13.88 -5.56
C THR A 70 -19.47 12.95 -4.35
N ILE A 71 -20.63 12.81 -3.72
CA ILE A 71 -20.83 11.79 -2.67
C ILE A 71 -20.89 10.45 -3.38
N ILE A 72 -19.81 9.68 -3.29
CA ILE A 72 -19.76 8.29 -3.75
C ILE A 72 -20.15 7.35 -2.61
N THR A 73 -21.14 6.51 -2.85
CA THR A 73 -21.49 5.43 -1.94
C THR A 73 -20.53 4.27 -2.16
N LEU A 74 -19.75 3.91 -1.14
CA LEU A 74 -18.85 2.76 -1.21
C LEU A 74 -19.64 1.47 -1.25
N THR A 75 -19.54 0.74 -2.36
CA THR A 75 -20.11 -0.60 -2.48
C THR A 75 -19.27 -1.61 -1.69
N ARG A 76 -19.86 -2.78 -1.38
CA ARG A 76 -19.15 -3.86 -0.67
C ARG A 76 -17.86 -4.26 -1.40
N ASP A 77 -17.90 -4.34 -2.72
CA ASP A 77 -16.76 -4.77 -3.53
C ASP A 77 -15.62 -3.74 -3.51
N MET A 78 -15.95 -2.44 -3.46
CA MET A 78 -14.96 -1.38 -3.29
C MET A 78 -14.29 -1.44 -1.92
N VAL A 79 -15.07 -1.68 -0.86
CA VAL A 79 -14.52 -1.87 0.49
C VAL A 79 -13.62 -3.11 0.53
N GLU A 80 -14.04 -4.21 -0.09
CA GLU A 80 -13.24 -5.43 -0.12
C GLU A 80 -11.95 -5.27 -0.94
N ALA A 81 -12.00 -4.56 -2.06
CA ALA A 81 -10.83 -4.17 -2.83
C ALA A 81 -9.88 -3.29 -2.03
N ALA A 82 -10.40 -2.30 -1.29
CA ALA A 82 -9.61 -1.45 -0.41
C ALA A 82 -8.96 -2.24 0.72
N HIS A 83 -9.70 -3.13 1.39
CA HIS A 83 -9.16 -4.00 2.43
C HIS A 83 -8.06 -4.92 1.90
N ARG A 84 -8.27 -5.56 0.74
CA ARG A 84 -7.23 -6.36 0.07
C ARG A 84 -6.00 -5.53 -0.25
N CYS A 85 -6.18 -4.33 -0.77
CA CYS A 85 -5.08 -3.43 -1.08
C CYS A 85 -4.25 -3.11 0.17
N ILE A 86 -4.91 -2.76 1.28
CA ILE A 86 -4.23 -2.48 2.55
C ILE A 86 -3.47 -3.73 3.04
N LEU A 87 -4.13 -4.90 3.05
CA LEU A 87 -3.52 -6.14 3.52
C LEU A 87 -2.32 -6.58 2.68
N PHE A 88 -2.39 -6.49 1.36
CA PHE A 88 -1.32 -6.95 0.47
C PHE A 88 -0.13 -6.00 0.39
N ASN A 89 -0.32 -4.72 0.73
CA ASN A 89 0.77 -3.73 0.76
C ASN A 89 1.44 -3.60 2.14
N PHE A 90 0.86 -4.19 3.18
CA PHE A 90 1.45 -4.15 4.53
C PHE A 90 2.60 -5.17 4.66
N GLU A 91 3.74 -4.74 5.19
CA GLU A 91 4.93 -5.58 5.34
C GLU A 91 4.69 -6.71 6.35
N GLU A 92 3.99 -6.40 7.44
CA GLU A 92 3.64 -7.34 8.51
C GLU A 92 2.75 -8.50 8.04
N VAL A 93 2.06 -8.33 6.90
CA VAL A 93 1.17 -9.33 6.32
C VAL A 93 1.91 -10.23 5.32
N GLN A 94 3.08 -9.84 4.82
CA GLN A 94 3.87 -10.65 3.88
C GLN A 94 4.14 -12.09 4.35
N PRO A 95 4.53 -12.34 5.62
CA PRO A 95 4.72 -13.70 6.11
C PRO A 95 3.45 -14.55 6.04
N TYR A 96 2.28 -13.92 6.21
CA TYR A 96 0.99 -14.60 6.12
C TYR A 96 0.61 -14.89 4.68
N ILE A 97 0.93 -13.99 3.74
CA ILE A 97 0.72 -14.21 2.31
C ILE A 97 1.49 -15.46 1.85
N GLU A 98 2.78 -15.52 2.16
CA GLU A 98 3.63 -16.65 1.79
C GLU A 98 3.23 -17.95 2.49
N ARG A 99 2.87 -17.87 3.77
CA ARG A 99 2.34 -19.02 4.51
C ARG A 99 1.02 -19.53 3.92
N HIS A 100 0.16 -18.63 3.45
CA HIS A 100 -1.09 -19.05 2.79
C HIS A 100 -0.82 -19.73 1.46
N LYS A 101 0.02 -19.15 0.61
CA LYS A 101 0.42 -19.74 -0.69
C LYS A 101 1.06 -21.11 -0.52
N THR A 102 2.00 -21.26 0.40
CA THR A 102 2.64 -22.56 0.70
C THR A 102 1.64 -23.58 1.21
N MET A 103 0.68 -23.18 2.05
CA MET A 103 -0.38 -24.06 2.52
C MET A 103 -1.33 -24.48 1.38
N LEU A 104 -1.64 -23.59 0.44
CA LEU A 104 -2.42 -23.91 -0.76
C LEU A 104 -1.68 -24.90 -1.68
N ILE A 105 -0.39 -24.68 -1.94
CA ILE A 105 0.45 -25.60 -2.72
C ILE A 105 0.53 -26.97 -2.04
N ARG A 106 0.65 -27.00 -0.70
CA ARG A 106 0.68 -28.24 0.06
C ARG A 106 -0.64 -29.02 -0.05
N LYS A 107 -1.79 -28.33 -0.02
CA LYS A 107 -3.10 -28.96 -0.18
C LYS A 107 -3.35 -29.40 -1.62
N GLU A 108 -2.93 -28.60 -2.59
CA GLU A 108 -3.15 -28.83 -4.01
C GLU A 108 -1.86 -28.56 -4.81
N PRO A 109 -0.98 -29.58 -4.94
CA PRO A 109 0.33 -29.42 -5.59
C PRO A 109 0.26 -28.95 -7.05
N ARG A 110 -0.87 -29.17 -7.72
CA ARG A 110 -1.11 -28.73 -9.11
C ARG A 110 -1.10 -27.20 -9.24
N LEU A 111 -1.52 -26.48 -8.20
CA LEU A 111 -1.52 -25.01 -8.20
C LEU A 111 -0.10 -24.44 -8.26
N GLY A 112 0.89 -25.14 -7.72
CA GLY A 112 2.29 -24.71 -7.79
C GLY A 112 2.87 -24.65 -9.21
N ARG A 113 2.20 -25.25 -10.20
CA ARG A 113 2.61 -25.21 -11.61
C ARG A 113 2.00 -24.02 -12.38
N ASN A 114 1.00 -23.35 -11.81
CA ASN A 114 0.30 -22.25 -12.46
C ASN A 114 0.14 -21.09 -11.47
N GLU A 115 1.02 -20.11 -11.59
CA GLU A 115 1.04 -18.93 -10.71
C GLU A 115 -0.27 -18.13 -10.77
N GLY A 116 -0.89 -18.02 -11.94
CA GLY A 116 -2.17 -17.32 -12.10
C GLY A 116 -3.31 -18.01 -11.34
N ALA A 117 -3.39 -19.34 -11.42
CA ALA A 117 -4.39 -20.12 -10.68
C ALA A 117 -4.14 -20.07 -9.16
N LEU A 118 -2.88 -20.12 -8.74
CA LEU A 118 -2.50 -19.95 -7.33
C LEU A 118 -2.88 -18.54 -6.83
N GLY A 119 -2.59 -17.50 -7.62
CA GLY A 119 -2.94 -16.12 -7.31
C GLY A 119 -4.44 -15.89 -7.19
N ALA A 120 -5.24 -16.42 -8.13
CA ALA A 120 -6.69 -16.33 -8.10
C ALA A 120 -7.28 -16.99 -6.85
N LYS A 121 -6.86 -18.23 -6.55
CA LYS A 121 -7.34 -18.97 -5.38
C LYS A 121 -6.88 -18.34 -4.07
N HIS A 122 -5.66 -17.80 -4.05
CA HIS A 122 -5.17 -17.01 -2.92
C HIS A 122 -6.05 -15.77 -2.70
N ALA A 123 -6.31 -14.97 -3.74
CA ALA A 123 -7.11 -13.75 -3.63
C ALA A 123 -8.55 -14.02 -3.16
N GLU A 124 -9.14 -15.16 -3.55
CA GLU A 124 -10.47 -15.60 -3.13
C GLU A 124 -10.52 -16.05 -1.66
N THR A 125 -9.52 -16.80 -1.19
CA THR A 125 -9.58 -17.50 0.10
C THR A 125 -8.76 -16.86 1.22
N PHE A 126 -7.85 -15.93 0.89
CA PHE A 126 -6.91 -15.35 1.84
C PHE A 126 -7.59 -14.59 2.97
N ASN A 127 -8.62 -13.79 2.70
CA ASN A 127 -9.27 -12.96 3.71
C ASN A 127 -9.86 -13.78 4.86
N GLU A 128 -10.63 -14.83 4.53
CA GLU A 128 -11.22 -15.72 5.54
C GLU A 128 -10.15 -16.55 6.24
N TRP A 129 -9.17 -17.06 5.50
CA TRP A 129 -8.05 -17.79 6.10
C TRP A 129 -7.26 -16.92 7.08
N PHE A 130 -6.94 -15.69 6.70
CA PHE A 130 -6.15 -14.75 7.50
C PHE A 130 -6.88 -14.39 8.80
N LYS A 131 -8.19 -14.11 8.71
CA LYS A 131 -9.05 -13.87 9.86
C LYS A 131 -9.03 -15.04 10.86
N LEU A 132 -9.12 -16.27 10.36
CA LEU A 132 -9.07 -17.48 11.20
C LEU A 132 -7.68 -17.70 11.81
N GLU A 133 -6.62 -17.50 11.05
CA GLU A 133 -5.24 -17.67 11.51
C GLU A 133 -4.90 -16.66 12.61
N VAL A 134 -5.28 -15.39 12.46
CA VAL A 134 -5.09 -14.36 13.49
C VAL A 134 -5.86 -14.69 14.76
N LYS A 135 -7.12 -15.14 14.63
CA LYS A 135 -7.93 -15.58 15.77
C LYS A 135 -7.24 -16.71 16.54
N LYS A 136 -6.76 -17.73 15.83
CA LYS A 136 -6.04 -18.87 16.42
C LYS A 136 -4.78 -18.44 17.14
N GLN A 137 -3.98 -17.53 16.55
CA GLN A 137 -2.76 -17.03 17.17
C GLN A 137 -3.05 -16.27 18.48
N ARG A 138 -4.12 -15.47 18.50
CA ARG A 138 -4.56 -14.76 19.72
C ARG A 138 -4.97 -15.74 20.83
N GLU A 139 -5.74 -16.76 20.49
CA GLU A 139 -6.17 -17.79 21.44
C GLU A 139 -4.98 -18.56 22.02
N TYR A 140 -4.04 -18.97 21.16
CA TYR A 140 -2.81 -19.63 21.57
C TYR A 140 -1.94 -18.72 22.46
N GLY A 141 -1.80 -17.44 22.12
CA GLY A 141 -1.09 -16.47 22.95
C GLY A 141 -1.70 -16.37 24.35
N GLY A 142 -3.04 -16.26 24.44
CA GLY A 142 -3.74 -16.25 25.72
C GLY A 142 -3.56 -17.54 26.52
N PHE A 143 -3.60 -18.70 25.87
CA PHE A 143 -3.30 -19.98 26.50
C PHE A 143 -1.87 -20.03 27.04
N LYS A 144 -0.89 -19.62 26.24
CA LYS A 144 0.53 -19.62 26.61
C LYS A 144 0.81 -18.74 27.83
N VAL A 145 0.18 -17.56 27.91
CA VAL A 145 0.31 -16.67 29.09
C VAL A 145 -0.24 -17.34 30.35
N ARG A 146 -1.40 -18.00 30.28
CA ARG A 146 -1.97 -18.71 31.44
C ARG A 146 -1.06 -19.85 31.90
N ILE A 147 -0.54 -20.65 30.98
CA ILE A 147 0.40 -21.73 31.31
C ILE A 147 1.69 -21.19 31.93
N ASN A 148 2.27 -20.13 31.37
CA ASN A 148 3.49 -19.53 31.92
C ASN A 148 3.26 -19.02 33.35
N SER A 149 2.10 -18.40 33.62
CA SER A 149 1.74 -17.96 34.98
C SER A 149 1.61 -19.14 35.97
N LEU A 150 1.09 -20.28 35.52
CA LEU A 150 1.02 -21.49 36.36
C LEU A 150 2.42 -22.05 36.63
N VAL A 151 3.29 -22.10 35.61
CA VAL A 151 4.68 -22.54 35.76
C VAL A 151 5.46 -21.64 36.72
N ASP A 152 5.30 -20.32 36.62
CA ASP A 152 5.99 -19.38 37.50
C ASP A 152 5.47 -19.45 38.94
N THR A 153 4.18 -19.72 39.13
CA THR A 153 3.61 -20.04 40.44
C THR A 153 4.22 -21.33 40.98
N ALA A 154 4.31 -22.39 40.16
CA ALA A 154 4.84 -23.70 40.54
C ALA A 154 6.32 -23.66 40.99
N LYS A 155 7.11 -22.69 40.51
CA LYS A 155 8.50 -22.49 40.98
C LYS A 155 8.59 -22.05 42.44
N LYS A 156 7.55 -21.43 42.98
CA LYS A 156 7.50 -20.92 44.36
C LYS A 156 6.77 -21.90 45.26
N VAL A 157 7.45 -22.98 45.63
CA VAL A 157 6.88 -24.05 46.48
C VAL A 157 6.47 -23.47 47.85
N PRO A 158 5.19 -23.59 48.26
CA PRO A 158 4.74 -23.14 49.57
C PRO A 158 5.35 -23.97 50.70
N LYS A 159 5.58 -23.35 51.86
CA LYS A 159 6.15 -24.05 53.04
C LYS A 159 5.24 -25.15 53.57
N GLU A 160 3.92 -24.96 53.49
CA GLU A 160 2.91 -25.92 53.95
C GLU A 160 2.53 -26.96 52.88
N GLY A 161 3.21 -26.93 51.73
CA GLY A 161 2.89 -27.75 50.57
C GLY A 161 1.80 -27.11 49.68
N TRP A 162 1.53 -27.75 48.56
CA TRP A 162 0.51 -27.33 47.63
C TRP A 162 -0.89 -27.68 48.11
N THR A 163 -1.85 -26.84 47.75
CA THR A 163 -3.28 -27.05 48.00
C THR A 163 -4.04 -27.01 46.68
N MET A 164 -5.09 -27.83 46.58
CA MET A 164 -6.04 -27.82 45.47
C MET A 164 -6.93 -26.58 45.52
N GLN A 165 -7.69 -26.34 44.45
CA GLN A 165 -8.61 -25.19 44.36
C GLN A 165 -9.75 -25.24 45.38
N ASP A 166 -10.14 -26.43 45.84
CA ASP A 166 -11.15 -26.65 46.87
C ASP A 166 -10.61 -26.49 48.31
N GLY A 167 -9.32 -26.15 48.45
CA GLY A 167 -8.65 -25.95 49.74
C GLY A 167 -8.07 -27.22 50.36
N THR A 168 -8.24 -28.39 49.74
CA THR A 168 -7.65 -29.63 50.24
C THR A 168 -6.14 -29.70 49.96
N PRO A 169 -5.31 -30.28 50.86
CA PRO A 169 -3.89 -30.47 50.58
C PRO A 169 -3.67 -31.40 49.38
N TRP A 170 -2.73 -31.07 48.50
CA TRP A 170 -2.38 -31.96 47.40
C TRP A 170 -1.70 -33.24 47.94
N SER A 171 -2.30 -34.39 47.63
CA SER A 171 -1.78 -35.73 47.94
C SER A 171 -0.33 -35.96 47.54
N GLY A 172 0.16 -35.29 46.48
CA GLY A 172 1.53 -35.39 45.97
C GLY A 172 2.58 -34.54 46.70
N ASN A 173 2.24 -33.87 47.81
CA ASN A 173 3.18 -33.02 48.56
C ASN A 173 4.41 -33.79 49.09
N ASN A 174 4.27 -35.09 49.39
CA ASN A 174 5.38 -35.94 49.78
C ASN A 174 5.73 -36.93 48.66
N VAL A 175 6.83 -36.66 47.94
CA VAL A 175 7.29 -37.48 46.80
C VAL A 175 7.61 -38.92 47.21
N ARG A 176 7.91 -39.18 48.49
CA ARG A 176 8.26 -40.53 48.98
C ARG A 176 7.06 -41.35 49.44
N ASP A 177 5.95 -40.68 49.72
CA ASP A 177 4.77 -41.29 50.32
C ASP A 177 3.53 -40.50 49.88
N HIS A 178 3.08 -40.79 48.66
CA HIS A 178 1.84 -40.26 48.12
C HIS A 178 1.02 -41.39 47.48
N PRO A 179 -0.32 -41.36 47.60
CA PRO A 179 -1.17 -42.27 46.85
C PRO A 179 -1.02 -42.03 45.35
N GLY A 180 -1.18 -43.09 44.55
CA GLY A 180 -1.23 -42.98 43.09
C GLY A 180 -2.45 -42.16 42.67
N MET A 181 -2.28 -41.22 41.74
CA MET A 181 -3.38 -40.54 41.07
C MET A 181 -3.57 -41.16 39.67
N ILE A 182 -4.84 -41.39 39.29
CA ILE A 182 -5.25 -41.88 37.97
C ILE A 182 -5.88 -40.73 37.20
#